data_AF-A0A1B3E6J8-F1
#
_entry.id   AF-A0A1B3E6J8-F1
#
_cell.length_a   1.000
_cell.length_b   1.000
_cell.length_c   1.000
_cell.angle_alpha   90.00
_cell.angle_beta   90.00
_cell.angle_gamma   90.00
#
_symmetry.space_group_name_H-M   'P 1'
#
loop_
_entity.id
_entity.type
_entity.pdbx_description
1 polymer ?
#
loop_
_entity_poly.entity_id
_entity_poly.type
_entity_poly.pdbx_seq_one_letter_code
_entity_poly.pdbx_strand_id
1 'polypeptide(L)'
;MRTSIRQMFPTRAPLILLMALLAAGLLASELTLAASLSDPQRPIAVNQTDGFGNERLVAFTYFQNFDCVHGPFDNFDNNTDAQGNPKVAAIDPDQFQTGDPRAGQTSGCVVGVQSGLDPAGKPVGQTEKLFVIVPFFDKGGEAATPELTAALRQLFGFVPEAFNPTPQVAVQCPEPGQPLTQHKGDFGTCTMHPKQVDLGPVLTALGKNPDKHPVNVPLPNHSHIIRGANFGAVWWQIVVVLINDANFWPDVNGLTPSGQMLNSVEALRAAQSAGKASADVPSNFFLFFDSRQFSH
;
A
#
# COMPACT_ATOMS: atom_id res chain seq x y z
N MET A 1 -84.43 23.88 -5.65
CA MET A 1 -85.29 22.78 -5.15
C MET A 1 -84.46 21.98 -4.12
N ARG A 2 -84.96 21.80 -2.89
CA ARG A 2 -85.41 20.49 -2.31
C ARG A 2 -84.29 19.42 -2.25
N THR A 3 -83.63 19.16 -1.12
CA THR A 3 -84.00 18.28 0.05
C THR A 3 -83.94 16.77 -0.27
N SER A 4 -83.56 15.82 0.62
CA SER A 4 -82.87 15.80 1.95
C SER A 4 -82.68 14.31 2.38
N ILE A 5 -82.16 14.04 3.60
CA ILE A 5 -82.19 12.74 4.36
C ILE A 5 -81.24 11.63 3.82
N ARG A 6 -80.39 10.88 4.55
CA ARG A 6 -80.18 10.34 5.93
C ARG A 6 -80.69 8.91 6.24
N GLN A 7 -79.75 7.95 6.37
CA GLN A 7 -79.74 6.73 7.21
C GLN A 7 -78.33 6.08 7.12
N MET A 8 -77.60 5.54 8.12
CA MET A 8 -77.66 5.40 9.60
C MET A 8 -78.24 4.09 10.23
N PHE A 9 -77.32 3.17 10.59
CA PHE A 9 -77.39 2.13 11.67
C PHE A 9 -78.41 0.98 11.52
N PRO A 10 -78.35 -0.13 12.32
CA PRO A 10 -77.44 -0.52 13.43
C PRO A 10 -76.32 -1.50 12.94
N THR A 11 -75.66 -2.42 13.67
CA THR A 11 -75.81 -3.07 15.00
C THR A 11 -74.46 -3.17 15.78
N ARG A 12 -74.20 -4.26 16.53
CA ARG A 12 -73.10 -4.50 17.50
C ARG A 12 -72.88 -6.01 17.75
N ALA A 13 -71.63 -6.43 18.00
CA ALA A 13 -71.17 -7.49 18.95
C ALA A 13 -71.75 -8.93 18.86
N PRO A 14 -71.24 -9.96 19.61
CA PRO A 14 -70.02 -10.10 20.45
C PRO A 14 -68.90 -10.91 19.73
N LEU A 15 -67.68 -11.17 20.21
CA LEU A 15 -66.99 -11.25 21.52
C LEU A 15 -67.06 -12.61 22.28
N ILE A 16 -65.87 -13.18 22.57
CA ILE A 16 -65.55 -14.31 23.49
C ILE A 16 -66.04 -15.73 23.09
N LEU A 17 -65.11 -16.61 22.68
CA LEU A 17 -64.71 -17.77 23.51
C LEU A 17 -63.29 -18.28 23.20
N LEU A 18 -62.58 -18.64 24.27
CA LEU A 18 -61.23 -19.21 24.27
C LEU A 18 -61.19 -20.65 23.72
N MET A 19 -60.10 -20.99 23.04
CA MET A 19 -59.44 -22.30 23.14
C MET A 19 -57.93 -22.04 23.12
N ALA A 20 -57.23 -22.44 24.19
CA ALA A 20 -55.79 -22.28 24.30
C ALA A 20 -55.09 -23.57 23.87
N LEU A 21 -54.04 -23.45 23.07
CA LEU A 21 -53.11 -24.55 22.77
C LEU A 21 -51.69 -24.00 22.79
N LEU A 22 -50.83 -24.62 23.61
CA LEU A 22 -49.46 -24.16 23.81
C LEU A 22 -48.61 -24.56 22.60
N ALA A 23 -48.12 -23.57 21.86
CA ALA A 23 -46.91 -23.70 21.07
C ALA A 23 -45.84 -22.83 21.75
N ALA A 24 -44.82 -23.44 22.32
CA ALA A 24 -43.74 -22.70 22.96
C ALA A 24 -42.94 -21.95 21.90
N GLY A 25 -43.07 -20.62 21.86
CA GLY A 25 -42.23 -19.78 21.03
C GLY A 25 -40.81 -19.83 21.55
N LEU A 26 -39.96 -20.68 20.95
CA LEU A 26 -38.53 -20.58 21.15
C LEU A 26 -38.08 -19.20 20.67
N LEU A 27 -37.71 -18.34 21.60
CA LEU A 27 -36.87 -17.19 21.32
C LEU A 27 -35.53 -17.75 20.81
N ALA A 28 -35.36 -17.72 19.50
CA ALA A 28 -34.09 -18.02 18.85
C ALA A 28 -33.11 -16.90 19.22
N SER A 29 -32.41 -17.07 20.34
CA SER A 29 -31.28 -16.21 20.71
C SER A 29 -30.19 -16.39 19.66
N GLU A 30 -30.17 -15.51 18.67
CA GLU A 30 -29.08 -15.39 17.72
C GLU A 30 -27.82 -14.98 18.50
N LEU A 31 -27.02 -15.98 18.89
CA LEU A 31 -25.65 -15.75 19.33
C LEU A 31 -24.85 -15.28 18.11
N THR A 32 -24.90 -13.99 17.87
CA THR A 32 -23.86 -13.29 17.11
C THR A 32 -22.55 -13.49 17.86
N LEU A 33 -21.80 -14.51 17.45
CA LEU A 33 -20.36 -14.56 17.69
C LEU A 33 -19.72 -13.39 16.94
N ALA A 34 -19.75 -12.23 17.58
CA ALA A 34 -18.79 -11.18 17.32
C ALA A 34 -17.42 -11.80 17.61
N ALA A 35 -16.73 -12.23 16.55
CA ALA A 35 -15.36 -12.66 16.64
C ALA A 35 -14.58 -11.48 17.22
N SER A 36 -14.08 -11.64 18.44
CA SER A 36 -13.32 -10.61 19.14
C SER A 36 -11.99 -10.43 18.42
N LEU A 37 -11.97 -9.57 17.41
CA LEU A 37 -10.76 -8.93 16.92
C LEU A 37 -10.09 -8.33 18.16
N SER A 38 -8.92 -8.87 18.51
CA SER A 38 -8.16 -8.41 19.66
C SER A 38 -7.25 -7.26 19.25
N ASP A 39 -7.00 -6.38 20.22
CA ASP A 39 -6.07 -5.28 20.07
C ASP A 39 -4.70 -5.78 19.59
N PRO A 40 -3.96 -4.95 18.84
CA PRO A 40 -2.63 -5.33 18.38
C PRO A 40 -1.78 -5.73 19.57
N GLN A 41 -1.38 -7.01 19.64
CA GLN A 41 -0.38 -7.44 20.62
C GLN A 41 0.95 -6.76 20.26
N ARG A 42 1.21 -5.64 20.93
CA ARG A 42 2.42 -4.84 20.81
C ARG A 42 3.52 -5.37 21.74
N PRO A 43 4.79 -5.32 21.33
CA PRO A 43 5.29 -5.03 19.97
C PRO A 43 5.02 -6.19 18.98
N ILE A 44 4.66 -5.88 17.73
CA ILE A 44 4.43 -6.91 16.69
C ILE A 44 5.74 -7.62 16.30
N ALA A 45 5.63 -8.85 15.78
CA ALA A 45 6.77 -9.75 15.58
C ALA A 45 7.80 -9.21 14.58
N VAL A 46 9.05 -9.71 14.65
CA VAL A 46 10.15 -9.29 13.75
C VAL A 46 9.94 -9.61 12.27
N ASN A 47 8.95 -10.45 11.92
CA ASN A 47 8.52 -10.68 10.53
C ASN A 47 7.18 -9.99 10.21
N GLN A 48 6.83 -8.91 10.93
CA GLN A 48 5.60 -8.16 10.77
C GLN A 48 5.85 -6.65 10.71
N THR A 49 5.13 -5.98 9.81
CA THR A 49 5.00 -4.52 9.74
C THR A 49 3.54 -4.14 9.98
N ASP A 50 3.33 -2.88 10.34
CA ASP A 50 2.00 -2.27 10.24
C ASP A 50 1.68 -1.87 8.80
N GLY A 51 0.39 -1.84 8.48
CA GLY A 51 -0.18 -1.27 7.27
C GLY A 51 -1.59 -0.76 7.53
N PHE A 52 -2.25 -0.24 6.51
CA PHE A 52 -3.64 0.19 6.57
C PHE A 52 -4.52 -0.59 5.59
N GLY A 53 -5.81 -0.76 5.92
CA GLY A 53 -6.79 -1.36 5.02
C GLY A 53 -8.19 -1.47 5.62
N ASN A 54 -9.23 -1.26 4.81
CA ASN A 54 -10.63 -1.13 5.26
C ASN A 54 -10.78 -0.18 6.47
N GLU A 55 -10.19 1.02 6.37
CA GLU A 55 -10.27 2.09 7.37
C GLU A 55 -9.70 1.72 8.76
N ARG A 56 -8.84 0.69 8.81
CA ARG A 56 -8.21 0.16 10.02
C ARG A 56 -6.70 0.07 9.89
N LEU A 57 -6.04 0.00 11.04
CA LEU A 57 -4.68 -0.52 11.16
C LEU A 57 -4.71 -2.04 10.98
N VAL A 58 -3.75 -2.57 10.24
CA VAL A 58 -3.58 -4.01 9.97
C VAL A 58 -2.12 -4.39 10.20
N ALA A 59 -1.83 -5.64 10.53
CA ALA A 59 -0.46 -6.17 10.47
C ALA A 59 -0.28 -7.06 9.25
N PHE A 60 0.82 -6.85 8.53
CA PHE A 60 1.31 -7.78 7.52
C PHE A 60 2.23 -8.81 8.19
N THR A 61 2.26 -10.03 7.67
CA THR A 61 3.15 -11.11 8.11
C THR A 61 3.86 -11.68 6.90
N TYR A 62 5.18 -11.54 6.86
CA TYR A 62 6.00 -11.98 5.74
C TYR A 62 6.47 -13.43 5.94
N PHE A 63 6.42 -14.22 4.86
CA PHE A 63 6.82 -15.64 4.86
C PHE A 63 7.91 -15.97 3.84
N GLN A 64 8.06 -15.12 2.83
CA GLN A 64 9.02 -15.25 1.74
C GLN A 64 9.61 -13.87 1.45
N ASN A 65 10.68 -13.83 0.65
CA ASN A 65 11.28 -12.57 0.21
C ASN A 65 10.44 -11.91 -0.90
N PHE A 66 10.79 -10.67 -1.23
CA PHE A 66 10.31 -10.02 -2.45
C PHE A 66 10.69 -10.77 -3.73
N ASP A 67 9.99 -10.44 -4.81
CA ASP A 67 10.37 -10.76 -6.20
C ASP A 67 10.20 -9.49 -7.06
N CYS A 68 11.01 -9.35 -8.09
CA CYS A 68 11.00 -8.20 -9.02
C CYS A 68 11.04 -8.74 -10.46
N VAL A 69 9.85 -8.94 -11.03
CA VAL A 69 9.61 -9.81 -12.19
C VAL A 69 10.09 -9.17 -13.49
N HIS A 70 11.05 -9.80 -14.16
CA HIS A 70 11.51 -9.41 -15.50
C HIS A 70 10.82 -10.26 -16.57
N GLY A 71 10.26 -9.60 -17.58
CA GLY A 71 9.78 -10.24 -18.81
C GLY A 71 10.93 -10.55 -19.79
N PRO A 72 10.73 -11.49 -20.73
CA PRO A 72 11.78 -11.92 -21.67
C PRO A 72 12.28 -10.82 -22.63
N PHE A 73 11.52 -9.73 -22.77
CA PHE A 73 11.84 -8.59 -23.64
C PHE A 73 12.23 -7.33 -22.86
N ASP A 74 12.36 -7.42 -21.54
CA ASP A 74 12.83 -6.31 -20.71
C ASP A 74 14.36 -6.17 -20.84
N ASN A 75 14.83 -4.93 -20.71
CA ASN A 75 16.24 -4.59 -20.57
C ASN A 75 16.33 -3.53 -19.46
N PHE A 76 16.63 -3.97 -18.24
CA PHE A 76 16.67 -3.06 -17.10
C PHE A 76 18.10 -2.61 -16.74
N ASP A 77 19.15 -3.36 -17.09
CA ASP A 77 20.52 -2.88 -16.91
C ASP A 77 20.97 -1.90 -18.01
N ASN A 78 20.12 -1.67 -19.02
CA ASN A 78 20.31 -0.80 -20.17
C ASN A 78 21.54 -1.15 -21.04
N ASN A 79 21.98 -2.42 -21.04
CA ASN A 79 23.12 -2.86 -21.84
C ASN A 79 22.76 -3.07 -23.33
N THR A 80 23.78 -3.10 -24.20
CA THR A 80 23.60 -3.28 -25.65
C THR A 80 24.52 -4.38 -26.21
N ASP A 81 24.14 -4.91 -27.38
CA ASP A 81 24.98 -5.79 -28.18
C ASP A 81 26.14 -5.03 -28.88
N ALA A 82 26.96 -5.76 -29.65
CA ALA A 82 28.08 -5.19 -30.40
C ALA A 82 27.65 -4.31 -31.60
N GLN A 83 26.35 -4.16 -31.82
CA GLN A 83 25.72 -3.37 -32.87
C GLN A 83 24.95 -2.16 -32.29
N GLY A 84 24.87 -2.03 -30.97
CA GLY A 84 24.17 -0.96 -30.27
C GLY A 84 22.68 -1.21 -30.04
N ASN A 85 22.17 -2.41 -30.32
CA ASN A 85 20.79 -2.77 -29.98
C ASN A 85 20.68 -3.11 -28.50
N PRO A 86 19.56 -2.80 -27.81
CA PRO A 86 19.28 -3.33 -26.48
C PRO A 86 19.36 -4.86 -26.47
N LYS A 87 20.20 -5.46 -25.60
CA LYS A 87 20.01 -6.88 -25.28
C LYS A 87 18.77 -7.01 -24.41
N VAL A 88 18.03 -8.10 -24.52
CA VAL A 88 16.86 -8.35 -23.66
C VAL A 88 17.12 -9.55 -22.77
N ALA A 89 16.45 -9.62 -21.63
CA ALA A 89 16.62 -10.64 -20.61
C ALA A 89 16.62 -12.09 -21.15
N ALA A 90 15.84 -12.39 -22.20
CA ALA A 90 15.82 -13.72 -22.85
C ALA A 90 17.14 -14.13 -23.53
N ILE A 91 18.07 -13.21 -23.77
CA ILE A 91 19.40 -13.46 -24.36
C ILE A 91 20.56 -12.93 -23.49
N ASP A 92 20.27 -12.35 -22.32
CA ASP A 92 21.26 -11.74 -21.44
C ASP A 92 21.19 -12.31 -20.01
N PRO A 93 21.88 -13.44 -19.73
CA PRO A 93 21.86 -14.07 -18.41
C PRO A 93 22.60 -13.26 -17.33
N ASP A 94 23.36 -12.24 -17.73
CA ASP A 94 24.11 -11.36 -16.83
C ASP A 94 23.20 -10.36 -16.10
N GLN A 95 22.09 -9.93 -16.71
CA GLN A 95 21.02 -9.13 -16.07
C GLN A 95 20.48 -9.77 -14.77
N PHE A 96 20.59 -11.09 -14.62
CA PHE A 96 20.08 -11.87 -13.49
C PHE A 96 21.12 -12.22 -12.42
N GLN A 97 22.39 -11.79 -12.55
CA GLN A 97 23.44 -12.18 -11.60
C GLN A 97 23.38 -11.32 -10.32
N THR A 98 22.50 -11.73 -9.39
CA THR A 98 22.16 -10.98 -8.16
C THR A 98 23.33 -10.80 -7.19
N GLY A 99 24.03 -9.68 -7.31
CA GLY A 99 24.80 -9.06 -6.22
C GLY A 99 24.19 -7.71 -5.82
N ASP A 100 24.86 -6.96 -4.95
CA ASP A 100 24.59 -5.52 -4.85
C ASP A 100 24.90 -4.89 -6.24
N PRO A 101 23.99 -4.07 -6.81
CA PRO A 101 24.11 -3.61 -8.18
C PRO A 101 25.32 -2.69 -8.35
N ARG A 102 26.18 -2.98 -9.34
CA ARG A 102 27.34 -2.15 -9.64
C ARG A 102 26.89 -0.83 -10.26
N ALA A 103 27.74 0.20 -10.21
CA ALA A 103 27.47 1.47 -10.86
C ALA A 103 27.12 1.27 -12.35
N GLY A 104 25.91 1.68 -12.75
CA GLY A 104 25.37 1.49 -14.10
C GLY A 104 24.42 0.29 -14.27
N GLN A 105 24.37 -0.65 -13.32
CA GLN A 105 23.39 -1.76 -13.31
C GLN A 105 22.15 -1.37 -12.49
N THR A 106 20.97 -1.88 -12.87
CA THR A 106 19.73 -1.73 -12.06
C THR A 106 19.77 -2.58 -10.80
N SER A 107 18.99 -2.23 -9.76
CA SER A 107 18.68 -3.15 -8.66
C SER A 107 17.70 -4.27 -9.06
N GLY A 108 17.16 -4.23 -10.28
CA GLY A 108 16.18 -5.18 -10.80
C GLY A 108 14.75 -4.91 -10.31
N CYS A 109 14.58 -4.13 -9.24
CA CYS A 109 13.31 -3.69 -8.69
C CYS A 109 13.03 -2.25 -9.15
N VAL A 110 12.25 -2.13 -10.22
CA VAL A 110 12.12 -0.93 -11.05
C VAL A 110 10.75 -0.28 -10.86
N VAL A 111 10.75 1.01 -10.52
CA VAL A 111 9.54 1.84 -10.39
C VAL A 111 9.26 2.53 -11.73
N GLY A 112 7.98 2.66 -12.09
CA GLY A 112 7.52 3.21 -13.37
C GLY A 112 7.38 2.17 -14.49
N VAL A 113 7.64 0.89 -14.21
CA VAL A 113 7.46 -0.24 -15.12
C VAL A 113 6.35 -1.16 -14.57
N GLN A 114 5.66 -1.91 -15.44
CA GLN A 114 4.68 -2.91 -15.01
C GLN A 114 4.95 -4.26 -15.69
N SER A 115 5.29 -5.29 -14.92
CA SER A 115 5.40 -6.67 -15.40
C SER A 115 4.07 -7.16 -15.95
N GLY A 116 4.07 -7.98 -17.01
CA GLY A 116 2.84 -8.58 -17.53
C GLY A 116 2.21 -9.63 -16.60
N LEU A 117 3.03 -10.28 -15.78
CA LEU A 117 2.66 -11.35 -14.84
C LEU A 117 3.15 -11.04 -13.42
N ASP A 118 2.56 -11.71 -12.43
CA ASP A 118 3.11 -11.83 -11.07
C ASP A 118 4.01 -13.08 -10.92
N PRO A 119 4.73 -13.25 -9.79
CA PRO A 119 5.62 -14.41 -9.56
C PRO A 119 4.90 -15.77 -9.54
N ALA A 120 3.57 -15.81 -9.42
CA ALA A 120 2.77 -17.02 -9.55
C ALA A 120 2.28 -17.27 -10.99
N GLY A 121 2.74 -16.47 -11.96
CA GLY A 121 2.39 -16.57 -13.38
C GLY A 121 0.99 -16.05 -13.72
N LYS A 122 0.31 -15.33 -12.81
CA LYS A 122 -1.01 -14.75 -13.10
C LYS A 122 -0.87 -13.42 -13.85
N PRO A 123 -1.82 -13.03 -14.71
CA PRO A 123 -1.83 -11.70 -15.32
C PRO A 123 -1.86 -10.60 -14.26
N VAL A 124 -0.98 -9.61 -14.35
CA VAL A 124 -0.82 -8.56 -13.31
C VAL A 124 -2.10 -7.80 -12.98
N GLY A 125 -3.04 -7.70 -13.93
CA GLY A 125 -4.36 -7.09 -13.73
C GLY A 125 -5.31 -7.88 -12.80
N GLN A 126 -4.94 -9.11 -12.44
CA GLN A 126 -5.65 -9.99 -11.50
C GLN A 126 -4.92 -10.14 -10.15
N THR A 127 -3.70 -9.60 -10.02
CA THR A 127 -2.90 -9.63 -8.80
C THR A 127 -3.30 -8.50 -7.86
N GLU A 128 -3.38 -8.78 -6.56
CA GLU A 128 -3.72 -7.79 -5.53
C GLU A 128 -2.74 -6.61 -5.51
N LYS A 129 -3.20 -5.45 -5.02
CA LYS A 129 -2.43 -4.19 -4.99
C LYS A 129 -2.11 -3.77 -3.57
N LEU A 130 -0.83 -3.59 -3.29
CA LEU A 130 -0.32 -2.89 -2.14
C LEU A 130 0.09 -1.48 -2.59
N PHE A 131 -0.64 -0.47 -2.11
CA PHE A 131 -0.31 0.93 -2.36
C PHE A 131 0.74 1.38 -1.33
N VAL A 132 1.96 1.59 -1.80
CA VAL A 132 3.07 2.15 -1.01
C VAL A 132 2.98 3.67 -1.09
N ILE A 133 2.58 4.29 0.01
CA ILE A 133 2.59 5.75 0.14
C ILE A 133 3.99 6.22 0.59
N VAL A 134 4.49 7.27 -0.06
CA VAL A 134 5.86 7.79 0.13
C VAL A 134 5.79 9.28 0.50
N PRO A 135 6.47 9.75 1.57
CA PRO A 135 6.38 11.14 2.03
C PRO A 135 7.25 12.05 1.16
N PHE A 136 6.65 12.62 0.11
CA PHE A 136 7.33 13.40 -0.92
C PHE A 136 7.16 14.92 -0.71
N PHE A 137 7.52 15.37 0.48
CA PHE A 137 7.49 16.77 0.90
C PHE A 137 8.75 17.11 1.70
N ASP A 138 9.05 18.39 1.89
CA ASP A 138 10.14 18.86 2.74
C ASP A 138 9.69 19.00 4.21
N LYS A 139 10.60 18.68 5.13
CA LYS A 139 10.47 18.88 6.59
C LYS A 139 11.67 19.60 7.20
N GLY A 140 12.67 20.01 6.40
CA GLY A 140 13.99 20.40 6.87
C GLY A 140 14.80 19.16 7.23
N GLY A 141 15.37 18.51 6.21
CA GLY A 141 16.16 17.29 6.37
C GLY A 141 17.33 17.20 5.38
N GLU A 142 18.16 16.19 5.61
CA GLU A 142 19.29 15.77 4.79
C GLU A 142 19.11 14.29 4.42
N ALA A 143 19.67 13.86 3.29
CA ALA A 143 19.58 12.47 2.86
C ALA A 143 20.66 11.60 3.51
N ALA A 144 20.61 10.29 3.26
CA ALA A 144 21.59 9.33 3.78
C ALA A 144 23.07 9.63 3.42
N THR A 145 23.33 10.36 2.34
CA THR A 145 24.68 10.84 2.00
C THR A 145 24.61 12.27 1.42
N PRO A 146 25.71 13.06 1.51
CA PRO A 146 25.76 14.40 0.92
C PRO A 146 25.53 14.42 -0.60
N GLU A 147 25.96 13.37 -1.30
CA GLU A 147 25.76 13.20 -2.74
C GLU A 147 24.28 12.99 -3.07
N LEU A 148 23.57 12.17 -2.26
CA LEU A 148 22.13 11.98 -2.39
C LEU A 148 21.36 13.26 -2.03
N THR A 149 21.77 14.02 -1.02
CA THR A 149 21.22 15.37 -0.76
C THR A 149 21.38 16.24 -1.99
N ALA A 150 22.59 16.36 -2.53
CA ALA A 150 22.88 17.24 -3.66
C ALA A 150 22.04 16.86 -4.90
N ALA A 151 21.97 15.57 -5.21
CA ALA A 151 21.15 15.06 -6.31
C ALA A 151 19.65 15.36 -6.10
N LEU A 152 19.10 15.09 -4.91
CA LEU A 152 17.68 15.35 -4.62
C LEU A 152 17.35 16.85 -4.67
N ARG A 153 18.19 17.71 -4.07
CA ARG A 153 18.04 19.17 -4.14
C ARG A 153 18.16 19.69 -5.58
N GLN A 154 19.04 19.12 -6.41
CA GLN A 154 19.14 19.46 -7.84
C GLN A 154 17.91 19.00 -8.65
N LEU A 155 17.39 17.80 -8.36
CA LEU A 155 16.26 17.21 -9.08
C LEU A 155 14.92 17.84 -8.71
N PHE A 156 14.71 18.18 -7.44
CA PHE A 156 13.40 18.55 -6.89
C PHE A 156 13.37 19.90 -6.15
N GLY A 157 14.52 20.50 -5.84
CA GLY A 157 14.63 21.73 -5.05
C GLY A 157 14.74 21.51 -3.54
N PHE A 158 14.41 20.31 -3.05
CA PHE A 158 14.42 19.91 -1.64
C PHE A 158 14.92 18.47 -1.47
N VAL A 159 15.12 18.02 -0.24
CA VAL A 159 15.27 16.59 0.08
C VAL A 159 13.89 16.09 0.51
N PRO A 160 13.24 15.19 -0.25
CA PRO A 160 11.99 14.58 0.19
C PRO A 160 12.21 13.77 1.47
N GLU A 161 11.28 13.89 2.42
CA GLU A 161 11.28 13.18 3.71
C GLU A 161 11.42 11.64 3.54
N ALA A 162 10.98 11.11 2.40
CA ALA A 162 11.23 9.76 1.92
C ALA A 162 12.72 9.31 1.96
N PHE A 163 13.68 10.23 1.90
CA PHE A 163 15.12 9.94 1.87
C PHE A 163 15.88 10.40 3.13
N ASN A 164 15.17 10.97 4.11
CA ASN A 164 15.73 11.39 5.39
C ASN A 164 15.97 10.17 6.30
N PRO A 165 17.20 9.87 6.77
CA PRO A 165 17.47 8.72 7.64
C PRO A 165 16.78 8.77 9.00
N THR A 166 16.33 9.96 9.42
CA THR A 166 15.60 10.21 10.66
C THR A 166 14.31 11.00 10.34
N PRO A 167 13.28 10.35 9.76
CA PRO A 167 12.06 11.04 9.38
C PRO A 167 11.37 11.64 10.61
N GLN A 168 10.85 12.85 10.45
CA GLN A 168 10.05 13.59 11.42
C GLN A 168 8.56 13.17 11.38
N VAL A 169 8.20 12.26 10.47
CA VAL A 169 6.85 11.69 10.29
C VAL A 169 6.84 10.19 10.58
N ALA A 170 5.69 9.66 10.98
CA ALA A 170 5.53 8.24 11.25
C ALA A 170 5.61 7.40 9.96
N VAL A 171 6.44 6.37 9.94
CA VAL A 171 6.60 5.45 8.80
C VAL A 171 6.54 3.99 9.28
N GLN A 172 6.14 3.09 8.39
CA GLN A 172 6.02 1.65 8.69
C GLN A 172 7.24 0.85 8.22
N CYS A 173 7.91 1.35 7.19
CA CYS A 173 9.24 0.93 6.75
C CYS A 173 10.18 2.15 6.66
N PRO A 174 11.41 2.11 7.20
CA PRO A 174 11.93 1.06 8.09
C PRO A 174 11.09 0.89 9.36
N GLU A 175 11.17 -0.27 10.00
CA GLU A 175 10.39 -0.56 11.20
C GLU A 175 10.73 0.46 12.31
N PRO A 176 9.73 1.11 12.95
CA PRO A 176 9.99 2.20 13.89
C PRO A 176 10.63 1.75 15.22
N GLY A 177 10.47 0.47 15.58
CA GLY A 177 10.93 -0.09 16.84
C GLY A 177 9.87 -0.08 17.95
N GLN A 178 10.34 -0.29 19.18
CA GLN A 178 9.51 -0.30 20.39
C GLN A 178 8.80 1.05 20.58
N PRO A 179 7.51 1.08 20.97
CA PRO A 179 6.67 -0.06 21.36
C PRO A 179 5.92 -0.74 20.21
N LEU A 180 6.06 -0.28 18.96
CA LEU A 180 5.22 -0.70 17.84
C LEU A 180 5.64 -2.07 17.29
N THR A 181 6.94 -2.23 16.99
CA THR A 181 7.57 -3.40 16.37
C THR A 181 8.71 -3.94 17.25
N GLN A 182 8.99 -5.24 17.17
CA GLN A 182 10.08 -5.87 17.92
C GLN A 182 11.47 -5.48 17.37
N HIS A 183 11.57 -5.32 16.05
CA HIS A 183 12.75 -4.83 15.35
C HIS A 183 12.62 -3.32 15.08
N LYS A 184 13.76 -2.63 15.01
CA LYS A 184 13.89 -1.30 14.40
C LYS A 184 14.82 -1.42 13.19
N GLY A 185 14.34 -1.05 12.01
CA GLY A 185 15.13 -1.05 10.79
C GLY A 185 16.06 0.17 10.70
N ASP A 186 17.15 0.02 9.95
CA ASP A 186 17.98 1.14 9.50
C ASP A 186 17.41 1.74 8.21
N PHE A 187 17.75 2.99 7.89
CA PHE A 187 17.34 3.62 6.63
C PHE A 187 17.80 2.81 5.42
N GLY A 188 16.94 2.67 4.40
CA GLY A 188 17.20 1.79 3.26
C GLY A 188 16.96 0.31 3.52
N THR A 189 16.34 -0.06 4.65
CA THR A 189 15.97 -1.45 4.97
C THR A 189 14.49 -1.56 5.36
N CYS A 190 13.89 -2.72 5.11
CA CYS A 190 12.68 -3.18 5.79
C CYS A 190 12.58 -4.72 5.65
N THR A 191 11.80 -5.36 6.52
CA THR A 191 11.57 -6.82 6.56
C THR A 191 11.19 -7.38 5.19
N MET A 192 12.01 -8.28 4.65
CA MET A 192 11.79 -8.96 3.35
C MET A 192 11.67 -8.02 2.13
N HIS A 193 12.25 -6.83 2.18
CA HIS A 193 12.29 -5.84 1.08
C HIS A 193 13.65 -5.76 0.36
N PRO A 194 13.70 -5.25 -0.88
CA PRO A 194 14.97 -4.89 -1.52
C PRO A 194 15.60 -3.67 -0.82
N LYS A 195 16.93 -3.63 -0.70
CA LYS A 195 17.65 -2.47 -0.14
C LYS A 195 17.64 -1.24 -1.05
N GLN A 196 17.43 -1.44 -2.35
CA GLN A 196 17.48 -0.40 -3.37
C GLN A 196 16.40 -0.59 -4.44
N VAL A 197 15.87 0.51 -4.95
CA VAL A 197 14.92 0.54 -6.07
C VAL A 197 15.43 1.46 -7.17
N ASP A 198 15.17 1.09 -8.42
CA ASP A 198 15.54 1.86 -9.60
C ASP A 198 14.41 2.84 -9.96
N LEU A 199 14.73 4.15 -9.91
CA LEU A 199 13.82 5.24 -10.29
C LEU A 199 14.08 5.76 -11.71
N GLY A 200 14.99 5.15 -12.46
CA GLY A 200 15.42 5.56 -13.81
C GLY A 200 14.24 5.84 -14.76
N PRO A 201 13.23 4.95 -14.88
CA PRO A 201 12.06 5.19 -15.73
C PRO A 201 11.15 6.32 -15.25
N VAL A 202 10.92 6.46 -13.94
CA VAL A 202 10.13 7.58 -13.37
C VAL A 202 10.81 8.92 -13.66
N LEU A 203 12.13 9.00 -13.41
CA LEU A 203 12.90 10.20 -13.70
C LEU A 203 12.98 10.48 -15.21
N THR A 204 12.97 9.45 -16.07
CA THR A 204 12.88 9.61 -17.52
C THR A 204 11.53 10.21 -17.93
N ALA A 205 10.42 9.69 -17.39
CA ALA A 205 9.07 10.21 -17.65
C ALA A 205 8.88 11.65 -17.17
N LEU A 206 9.62 12.07 -16.13
CA LEU A 206 9.66 13.45 -15.64
C LEU A 206 10.65 14.36 -16.38
N GLY A 207 11.36 13.87 -17.40
CA GLY A 207 12.38 14.63 -18.14
C GLY A 207 13.65 14.94 -17.32
N LYS A 208 13.89 14.19 -16.24
CA LYS A 208 15.00 14.38 -15.29
C LYS A 208 16.13 13.36 -15.42
N ASN A 209 15.94 12.33 -16.25
CA ASN A 209 16.96 11.35 -16.62
C ASN A 209 17.07 11.31 -18.17
N PRO A 210 17.84 12.23 -18.79
CA PRO A 210 17.87 12.35 -20.25
C PRO A 210 18.56 11.14 -20.92
N ASP A 211 19.57 10.58 -20.26
CA ASP A 211 20.38 9.46 -20.76
C ASP A 211 19.74 8.08 -20.46
N LYS A 212 18.63 8.06 -19.70
CA LYS A 212 17.77 6.90 -19.39
C LYS A 212 18.42 5.76 -18.60
N HIS A 213 19.63 5.97 -18.06
CA HIS A 213 20.33 4.97 -17.26
C HIS A 213 19.58 4.60 -15.96
N PRO A 214 19.88 3.43 -15.35
CA PRO A 214 19.36 3.07 -14.04
C PRO A 214 19.72 4.12 -12.97
N VAL A 215 18.76 4.44 -12.10
CA VAL A 215 18.97 5.36 -10.96
C VAL A 215 18.55 4.64 -9.69
N ASN A 216 19.44 3.77 -9.20
CA ASN A 216 19.27 3.07 -7.94
C ASN A 216 19.35 4.07 -6.78
N VAL A 217 18.33 4.08 -5.94
CA VAL A 217 18.33 4.77 -4.64
C VAL A 217 18.12 3.77 -3.51
N PRO A 218 18.55 4.04 -2.27
CA PRO A 218 18.12 3.28 -1.10
C PRO A 218 16.59 3.21 -1.02
N LEU A 219 16.05 2.11 -0.49
CA LEU A 219 14.62 1.95 -0.27
C LEU A 219 14.10 3.15 0.57
N PRO A 220 13.19 3.99 0.02
CA PRO A 220 12.73 5.18 0.72
C PRO A 220 11.89 4.82 1.94
N ASN A 221 11.80 5.73 2.91
CA ASN A 221 10.83 5.63 4.01
C ASN A 221 9.41 5.60 3.44
N HIS A 222 8.55 4.71 3.93
CA HIS A 222 7.18 4.55 3.40
C HIS A 222 6.19 3.93 4.39
N SER A 223 4.92 4.00 4.00
CA SER A 223 3.79 3.34 4.67
C SER A 223 2.87 2.69 3.62
N HIS A 224 1.90 1.91 4.08
CA HIS A 224 1.20 0.91 3.29
C HIS A 224 -0.33 1.03 3.36
N ILE A 225 -1.00 0.87 2.22
CA ILE A 225 -2.45 0.75 2.14
C ILE A 225 -2.81 -0.45 1.23
N ILE A 226 -3.54 -1.44 1.76
CA ILE A 226 -4.21 -2.48 0.97
C ILE A 226 -5.69 -2.15 0.80
N ARG A 227 -6.32 -2.67 -0.27
CA ARG A 227 -7.77 -2.54 -0.47
C ARG A 227 -8.59 -3.27 0.61
N GLY A 228 -8.05 -4.31 1.24
CA GLY A 228 -8.80 -5.13 2.20
C GLY A 228 -9.92 -5.98 1.58
N ALA A 229 -9.88 -6.20 0.27
CA ALA A 229 -10.73 -7.19 -0.42
C ALA A 229 -10.23 -8.63 -0.22
N ASN A 230 -8.92 -8.77 0.03
CA ASN A 230 -8.25 -10.00 0.41
C ASN A 230 -7.40 -9.70 1.65
N PHE A 231 -7.22 -10.72 2.49
CA PHE A 231 -6.36 -10.67 3.67
C PHE A 231 -5.35 -11.83 3.72
N GLY A 232 -5.57 -12.90 2.94
CA GLY A 232 -4.74 -14.11 2.98
C GLY A 232 -3.38 -13.95 2.30
N ALA A 233 -2.45 -14.87 2.63
CA ALA A 233 -1.12 -14.97 2.04
C ALA A 233 -1.13 -15.02 0.49
N VAL A 234 -0.78 -13.91 -0.16
CA VAL A 234 -0.68 -13.78 -1.63
C VAL A 234 0.51 -12.92 -2.05
N TRP A 235 0.80 -12.92 -3.36
CA TRP A 235 1.63 -11.90 -3.98
C TRP A 235 0.85 -10.61 -4.16
N TRP A 236 1.43 -9.51 -3.68
CA TRP A 236 0.92 -8.15 -3.79
C TRP A 236 1.83 -7.35 -4.72
N GLN A 237 1.29 -6.79 -5.80
CA GLN A 237 2.05 -5.84 -6.63
C GLN A 237 2.20 -4.51 -5.89
N ILE A 238 3.41 -3.99 -5.87
CA ILE A 238 3.72 -2.67 -5.33
C ILE A 238 3.30 -1.59 -6.34
N VAL A 239 2.41 -0.70 -5.88
CA VAL A 239 2.00 0.51 -6.59
C VAL A 239 2.43 1.70 -5.74
N VAL A 240 3.35 2.53 -6.25
CA VAL A 240 3.90 3.68 -5.52
C VAL A 240 2.99 4.90 -5.71
N VAL A 241 2.70 5.60 -4.61
CA VAL A 241 2.00 6.89 -4.63
C VAL A 241 2.75 7.89 -3.74
N LEU A 242 3.15 9.02 -4.33
CA LEU A 242 3.81 10.11 -3.62
C LEU A 242 2.76 10.95 -2.90
N ILE A 243 2.90 11.16 -1.59
CA ILE A 243 2.10 12.13 -0.84
C ILE A 243 2.87 13.45 -0.82
N ASN A 244 2.30 14.49 -1.39
CA ASN A 244 2.99 15.77 -1.65
C ASN A 244 2.66 16.86 -0.60
N ASP A 245 1.66 16.62 0.26
CA ASP A 245 1.25 17.52 1.34
C ASP A 245 1.57 16.90 2.71
N ALA A 246 2.47 17.54 3.46
CA ALA A 246 2.85 17.15 4.80
C ALA A 246 1.69 17.18 5.82
N ASN A 247 0.61 17.91 5.54
CA ASN A 247 -0.61 17.94 6.36
C ASN A 247 -1.54 16.75 6.07
N PHE A 248 -1.21 15.95 5.06
CA PHE A 248 -1.95 14.78 4.61
C PHE A 248 -1.17 13.46 4.71
N TRP A 249 0.02 13.49 5.32
CA TRP A 249 0.70 12.28 5.74
C TRP A 249 0.03 11.70 7.00
N PRO A 250 -0.20 10.38 7.11
CA PRO A 250 -0.85 9.78 8.28
C PRO A 250 0.11 9.60 9.46
N ASP A 251 -0.44 9.61 10.68
CA ASP A 251 0.20 9.08 11.87
C ASP A 251 0.16 7.54 11.89
N VAL A 252 0.60 6.94 13.00
CA VAL A 252 0.60 5.48 13.21
C VAL A 252 -0.79 4.83 13.20
N ASN A 253 -1.87 5.62 13.30
CA ASN A 253 -3.26 5.17 13.30
C ASN A 253 -3.97 5.47 11.96
N GLY A 254 -3.31 6.18 11.04
CA GLY A 254 -3.89 6.64 9.79
C GLY A 254 -4.45 8.07 9.81
N LEU A 255 -4.37 8.80 10.93
CA LEU A 255 -4.90 10.15 11.07
C LEU A 255 -3.89 11.18 10.57
N THR A 256 -4.31 12.03 9.64
CA THR A 256 -3.47 13.12 9.12
C THR A 256 -3.57 14.39 9.98
N PRO A 257 -2.56 15.29 9.98
CA PRO A 257 -2.65 16.60 10.63
C PRO A 257 -3.86 17.45 10.21
N SER A 258 -4.42 17.22 9.02
CA SER A 258 -5.64 17.87 8.55
C SER A 258 -6.95 17.34 9.18
N GLY A 259 -6.88 16.36 10.10
CA GLY A 259 -8.04 15.73 10.72
C GLY A 259 -8.77 14.70 9.84
N GLN A 260 -8.23 14.43 8.64
CA GLN A 260 -8.74 13.41 7.71
C GLN A 260 -7.98 12.09 7.90
N MET A 261 -8.61 10.95 7.65
CA MET A 261 -7.91 9.65 7.62
C MET A 261 -7.25 9.42 6.25
N LEU A 262 -6.09 8.76 6.22
CA LEU A 262 -5.46 8.17 5.04
C LEU A 262 -5.08 6.70 5.37
N ASN A 263 -6.10 5.86 5.48
CA ASN A 263 -5.98 4.44 5.87
C ASN A 263 -6.87 3.47 5.03
N SER A 264 -7.31 3.94 3.86
CA SER A 264 -8.07 3.16 2.88
C SER A 264 -7.70 3.60 1.45
N VAL A 265 -7.99 2.76 0.46
CA VAL A 265 -7.73 3.10 -0.95
C VAL A 265 -8.66 4.23 -1.40
N GLU A 266 -9.85 4.30 -0.82
CA GLU A 266 -10.87 5.31 -1.01
C GLU A 266 -10.39 6.68 -0.51
N ALA A 267 -9.76 6.72 0.68
CA ALA A 267 -9.09 7.91 1.20
C ALA A 267 -7.89 8.33 0.33
N LEU A 268 -7.13 7.35 -0.19
CA LEU A 268 -6.04 7.63 -1.14
C LEU A 268 -6.57 8.22 -2.46
N ARG A 269 -7.71 7.74 -2.98
CA ARG A 269 -8.36 8.33 -4.17
C ARG A 269 -8.86 9.74 -3.90
N ALA A 270 -9.40 10.00 -2.71
CA ALA A 270 -9.77 11.34 -2.29
C ALA A 270 -8.54 12.28 -2.27
N ALA A 271 -7.41 11.81 -1.73
CA ALA A 271 -6.14 12.54 -1.71
C ALA A 271 -5.65 12.92 -3.11
N GLN A 272 -5.69 11.96 -4.03
CA GLN A 272 -5.31 12.16 -5.44
C GLN A 272 -6.25 13.16 -6.13
N SER A 273 -7.57 13.03 -5.93
CA SER A 273 -8.55 13.97 -6.51
C SER A 273 -8.41 15.41 -5.97
N ALA A 274 -7.89 15.56 -4.75
CA ALA A 274 -7.58 16.84 -4.12
C ALA A 274 -6.16 17.36 -4.44
N GLY A 275 -5.38 16.68 -5.29
CA GLY A 275 -4.01 17.06 -5.64
C GLY A 275 -2.97 16.84 -4.53
N LYS A 276 -3.35 16.25 -3.39
CA LYS A 276 -2.47 15.98 -2.24
C LYS A 276 -1.52 14.80 -2.46
N ALA A 277 -1.80 13.97 -3.47
CA ALA A 277 -1.04 12.77 -3.82
C ALA A 277 -0.86 12.64 -5.34
N SER A 278 0.21 11.96 -5.79
CA SER A 278 0.45 11.66 -7.20
C SER A 278 -0.54 10.65 -7.76
N ALA A 279 -0.62 10.53 -9.09
CA ALA A 279 -1.20 9.34 -9.72
C ALA A 279 -0.43 8.06 -9.30
N ASP A 280 -1.06 6.90 -9.52
CA ASP A 280 -0.47 5.58 -9.28
C ASP A 280 0.72 5.34 -10.21
N VAL A 281 1.87 5.01 -9.62
CA VAL A 281 3.07 4.61 -10.37
C VAL A 281 3.26 3.09 -10.19
N PRO A 282 3.18 2.28 -11.26
CA PRO A 282 3.38 0.84 -11.14
C PRO A 282 4.85 0.50 -10.86
N SER A 283 5.09 -0.72 -10.42
CA SER A 283 6.42 -1.33 -10.39
C SER A 283 6.39 -2.78 -10.89
N ASN A 284 7.58 -3.33 -11.16
CA ASN A 284 7.78 -4.77 -11.37
C ASN A 284 7.96 -5.56 -10.05
N PHE A 285 7.85 -4.88 -8.90
CA PHE A 285 8.19 -5.36 -7.56
C PHE A 285 6.93 -5.90 -6.86
N PHE A 286 7.06 -7.08 -6.24
CA PHE A 286 6.01 -7.80 -5.53
C PHE A 286 6.49 -8.25 -4.14
N LEU A 287 5.59 -8.24 -3.16
CA LEU A 287 5.81 -8.80 -1.82
C LEU A 287 4.86 -9.98 -1.56
N PHE A 288 5.31 -10.97 -0.78
CA PHE A 288 4.49 -12.10 -0.35
C PHE A 288 4.19 -12.06 1.14
N PHE A 289 2.95 -11.71 1.50
CA PHE A 289 2.51 -11.62 2.89
C PHE A 289 1.03 -11.98 3.08
N ASP A 290 0.72 -12.49 4.28
CA ASP A 290 -0.62 -12.56 4.87
C ASP A 290 -0.89 -11.27 5.66
N SER A 291 -2.14 -10.93 5.91
CA SER A 291 -2.50 -9.71 6.61
C SER A 291 -3.69 -9.90 7.55
N ARG A 292 -3.62 -9.30 8.74
CA ARG A 292 -4.68 -9.38 9.75
C ARG A 292 -5.18 -8.01 10.15
N GLN A 293 -6.49 -7.86 10.25
CA GLN A 293 -7.08 -6.67 10.87
C GLN A 293 -6.92 -6.70 12.38
N PHE A 294 -6.71 -5.53 12.97
CA PHE A 294 -6.93 -5.30 14.40
C PHE A 294 -8.37 -4.87 14.68
N SER A 295 -8.73 -4.78 15.96
CA SER A 295 -9.91 -4.06 16.46
C SER A 295 -9.89 -2.56 16.09
N HIS A 296 -11.05 -1.92 16.28
CA HIS A 296 -11.17 -0.47 16.46
C HIS A 296 -11.08 -0.12 17.94
#